data_AF-A1VVN9-F1
#
_entry.id   AF-A1VVN9-F1
#
_cell.length_a   1.000
_cell.length_b   1.000
_cell.length_c   1.000
_cell.angle_alpha   90.00
_cell.angle_beta   90.00
_cell.angle_gamma   90.00
#
_symmetry.space_group_name_H-M   'P 1'
#
loop_
_entity.id
_entity.type
_entity.pdbx_description
1 polymer ?
#
loop_
_entity_poly.entity_id
_entity_poly.type
_entity_poly.pdbx_seq_one_letter_code
_entity_poly.pdbx_strand_id
1 'polypeptide(L)' 'MLLIVVTFLAGATWGPQVSMQAMPNPVACMAAMNAVAQTIGASAKSNLNTELLIQNDGTKGLKITSGVNQRIMASLACK' A
#
# COMPACT_ATOMS: atom_id res chain seq x y z
N MET A 1 10.10 14.85 4.11
CA MET A 1 9.38 13.59 4.36
C MET A 1 9.09 12.96 3.02
N LEU A 2 9.22 11.65 2.88
CA LEU A 2 9.06 10.90 1.65
C LEU A 2 8.02 9.80 1.88
N LEU A 3 6.95 9.83 1.11
CA LEU A 3 6.02 8.71 1.00
C LEU A 3 6.59 7.73 -0.01
N ILE A 4 6.85 6.50 0.44
CA ILE A 4 7.30 5.38 -0.39
C ILE A 4 6.13 4.43 -0.52
N VAL A 5 5.70 4.14 -1.74
CA VAL A 5 4.64 3.19 -2.04
C VAL A 5 5.23 2.10 -2.91
N VAL A 6 5.12 0.86 -2.44
CA VAL A 6 5.53 -0.33 -3.18
C VAL A 6 4.29 -1.15 -3.45
N THR A 7 3.90 -1.31 -4.71
CA THR A 7 2.75 -2.13 -5.12
C THR A 7 3.23 -3.40 -5.81
N PHE A 8 2.65 -4.52 -5.40
CA PHE A 8 2.84 -5.84 -5.94
C PHE A 8 1.53 -6.23 -6.63
N LEU A 9 1.42 -5.93 -7.93
CA LEU A 9 0.26 -6.32 -8.72
C LEU A 9 0.20 -7.84 -8.80
N ALA A 10 -0.90 -8.43 -8.34
CA ALA A 10 -1.16 -9.85 -8.48
C ALA A 10 -1.32 -10.16 -9.98
N GLY A 11 -0.29 -10.75 -10.60
CA GLY A 11 -0.35 -11.27 -11.97
C GLY A 11 0.35 -10.44 -13.05
N ALA A 12 0.97 -9.30 -12.72
CA ALA A 12 1.75 -8.56 -13.72
C ALA A 12 3.13 -9.20 -13.91
N THR A 13 3.48 -9.51 -15.16
CA THR A 13 4.82 -9.89 -15.65
C THR A 13 5.91 -8.83 -15.43
N TRP A 14 5.55 -7.74 -14.76
CA TRP A 14 6.35 -6.56 -14.45
C TRP A 14 6.42 -6.56 -12.91
N GLY A 15 7.62 -6.63 -12.33
CA GLY A 15 7.81 -6.79 -10.89
C GLY A 15 7.22 -5.66 -10.02
N PRO A 16 7.64 -5.56 -8.74
CA PRO A 16 7.12 -4.54 -7.84
C PRO A 16 7.28 -3.12 -8.42
N GLN A 17 6.20 -2.35 -8.40
CA GLN A 17 6.20 -0.94 -8.79
C GLN A 17 6.49 -0.10 -7.54
N VAL A 18 7.48 0.78 -7.62
CA VAL A 18 7.84 1.69 -6.53
C VAL A 18 7.55 3.12 -6.98
N SER A 19 6.73 3.83 -6.22
CA SER A 19 6.56 5.28 -6.37
C SER A 19 7.00 6.00 -5.10
N MET A 20 7.65 7.15 -5.30
CA MET A 20 8.15 7.99 -4.22
C MET A 20 7.59 9.40 -4.40
N GLN A 21 7.03 9.95 -3.34
CA GLN A 21 6.48 11.30 -3.36
C GLN A 21 7.00 12.11 -2.17
N ALA A 22 7.58 13.26 -2.46
CA ALA A 22 7.98 14.20 -1.43
C ALA A 22 6.75 14.83 -0.77
N MET A 23 6.72 14.81 0.55
CA MET A 23 5.64 15.33 1.38
C MET A 23 6.17 16.46 2.28
N PRO A 24 5.39 17.53 2.46
CA PRO A 24 5.83 18.73 3.18
C PRO A 24 6.02 18.48 4.68
N ASN A 25 5.27 17.55 5.29
CA ASN A 25 5.34 17.27 6.72
C ASN A 25 4.93 15.81 7.04
N PRO A 26 5.20 15.32 8.27
CA PRO A 26 4.86 13.95 8.68
C PRO A 26 3.36 13.65 8.63
N VAL A 27 2.53 14.61 9.03
CA VAL A 27 1.07 14.45 9.09
C VAL A 27 0.48 14.25 7.70
N ALA A 28 0.91 15.06 6.73
CA ALA A 28 0.54 14.95 5.32
C ALA A 28 1.00 13.60 4.72
N CYS A 29 2.17 13.11 5.11
CA CYS A 29 2.65 11.80 4.67
C CYS A 29 1.73 10.68 5.19
N MET A 30 1.38 10.68 6.48
CA MET A 30 0.46 9.69 7.04
C MET A 30 -0.94 9.77 6.42
N ALA A 31 -1.46 10.98 6.20
CA ALA A 31 -2.75 11.19 5.54
C ALA A 31 -2.75 10.63 4.11
N ALA A 32 -1.70 10.93 3.34
CA ALA A 32 -1.53 10.40 2.00
C ALA A 32 -1.34 8.88 1.99
N MET A 33 -0.59 8.33 2.96
CA MET A 33 -0.41 6.89 3.12
C MET A 33 -1.75 6.18 3.33
N ASN A 34 -2.62 6.71 4.20
CA ASN A 34 -3.97 6.17 4.40
C ASN A 34 -4.83 6.28 3.14
N ALA A 35 -4.80 7.41 2.44
CA ALA A 35 -5.55 7.61 1.20
C ALA A 35 -5.13 6.61 0.11
N VAL A 36 -3.81 6.46 -0.12
CA VAL A 36 -3.28 5.50 -1.10
C VAL A 36 -3.61 4.06 -0.68
N ALA A 37 -3.54 3.73 0.61
CA ALA A 37 -3.89 2.40 1.09
C ALA A 37 -5.37 2.08 0.84
N GLN A 38 -6.28 3.05 1.01
CA GLN A 38 -7.68 2.90 0.65
C GLN A 38 -7.88 2.72 -0.86
N THR A 39 -7.17 3.48 -1.69
CA THR A 39 -7.23 3.33 -3.16
C THR A 39 -6.76 1.94 -3.60
N ILE A 40 -5.60 1.48 -3.11
CA ILE A 40 -5.09 0.14 -3.41
C ILE A 40 -6.07 -0.91 -2.90
N GLY A 41 -6.63 -0.73 -1.71
CA GLY A 41 -7.65 -1.61 -1.15
C GLY A 41 -8.89 -1.73 -2.05
N ALA A 42 -9.42 -0.60 -2.53
CA ALA A 42 -10.57 -0.58 -3.43
C ALA A 42 -10.26 -1.25 -4.78
N SER A 43 -9.11 -0.93 -5.39
CA SER A 43 -8.67 -1.53 -6.65
C SER A 43 -8.42 -3.03 -6.50
N ALA A 44 -7.80 -3.48 -5.42
CA ALA A 44 -7.54 -4.89 -5.16
C ALA A 44 -8.84 -5.67 -4.90
N LYS A 45 -9.79 -5.11 -4.14
CA LYS A 45 -11.10 -5.72 -3.90
C LYS A 45 -11.88 -5.91 -5.20
N SER A 46 -11.83 -4.91 -6.09
CA SER A 46 -12.49 -4.99 -7.40
C SER A 46 -11.86 -6.00 -8.36
N ASN A 47 -10.57 -6.30 -8.22
CA ASN A 47 -9.87 -7.22 -9.13
C ASN A 47 -9.85 -8.67 -8.62
N LEU A 48 -9.75 -8.86 -7.31
CA LEU A 48 -9.48 -10.18 -6.73
C LEU A 48 -10.71 -10.85 -6.11
N ASN A 49 -11.82 -10.15 -5.89
CA ASN A 49 -12.96 -10.66 -5.11
C ASN A 49 -12.53 -11.26 -3.75
N THR A 50 -11.39 -10.82 -3.22
CA THR A 50 -10.83 -11.33 -1.94
C THR A 50 -10.96 -10.27 -0.85
N GLU A 51 -11.14 -10.71 0.38
CA GLU A 51 -10.92 -9.87 1.54
C GLU A 51 -9.47 -9.39 1.59
N LEU A 52 -9.26 -8.15 2.05
CA LEU A 52 -7.94 -7.55 2.17
C LEU A 52 -7.66 -7.27 3.64
N LEU A 53 -6.46 -7.63 4.07
CA LEU A 53 -5.94 -7.35 5.39
C LEU A 53 -5.02 -6.13 5.28
N ILE A 54 -5.43 -5.02 5.88
CA ILE A 54 -4.60 -3.83 6.02
C ILE A 54 -3.99 -3.86 7.42
N GLN A 55 -2.70 -4.15 7.49
CA GLN A 55 -1.93 -4.13 8.75
C GLN A 55 -1.14 -2.83 8.85
N ASN A 56 -1.44 -2.06 9.89
CA ASN A 56 -0.65 -0.90 10.26
C ASN A 56 0.40 -1.32 11.29
N ASP A 57 1.68 -1.20 10.95
CA ASP A 57 2.80 -1.55 11.83
C ASP A 57 3.12 -0.41 12.83
N GLY A 58 2.19 0.54 13.00
CA GLY A 58 2.21 1.64 13.97
C GLY A 58 3.19 2.77 13.65
N THR A 59 4.42 2.43 13.26
CA THR A 59 5.54 3.40 13.05
C THR A 59 6.35 3.13 11.78
N LYS A 60 6.23 1.95 11.17
CA LYS A 60 7.08 1.53 10.04
C LYS A 60 6.37 1.53 8.68
N GLY A 61 5.05 1.67 8.66
CA GLY A 61 4.27 1.69 7.42
C GLY A 61 2.99 0.87 7.46
N LEU A 62 2.25 0.92 6.35
CA LEU A 62 1.06 0.12 6.09
C LEU A 62 1.40 -1.01 5.13
N LYS A 63 0.99 -2.23 5.47
CA LYS A 63 1.04 -3.39 4.57
C LYS A 63 -0.37 -3.82 4.19
N ILE A 64 -0.56 -4.08 2.92
CA ILE A 64 -1.83 -4.56 2.36
C ILE A 64 -1.59 -5.97 1.88
N THR A 65 -2.37 -6.91 2.40
CA THR A 65 -2.20 -8.33 2.16
C THR A 65 -3.52 -8.93 1.67
N SER A 66 -3.47 -9.82 0.67
CA SER A 66 -4.66 -10.57 0.24
C SER A 66 -5.04 -11.60 1.30
N GLY A 67 -6.31 -11.63 1.70
CA GLY A 67 -6.82 -12.57 2.70
C GLY A 67 -6.82 -14.04 2.25
N VAL A 68 -6.91 -14.30 0.95
CA VAL A 68 -7.02 -15.68 0.41
C VAL A 68 -5.65 -16.35 0.27
N ASN A 69 -4.62 -15.60 -0.10
CA ASN A 69 -3.28 -16.15 -0.35
C ASN A 69 -2.19 -15.60 0.60
N GLN A 70 -2.56 -14.73 1.54
CA GLN A 70 -1.64 -13.97 2.42
C GLN A 70 -0.47 -13.30 1.68
N ARG A 71 -0.65 -12.98 0.39
CA ARG A 71 0.36 -12.29 -0.41
C ARG A 71 0.33 -10.80 -0.13
N ILE A 72 1.50 -10.22 0.09
CA ILE A 72 1.68 -8.77 0.19
C ILE A 72 1.38 -8.17 -1.19
N MET A 73 0.35 -7.34 -1.23
CA MET A 73 -0.10 -6.61 -2.40
C MET A 73 0.46 -5.20 -2.44
N ALA A 74 0.71 -4.59 -1.28
CA ALA A 74 1.42 -3.32 -1.22
C ALA A 74 2.08 -3.11 0.14
N SER A 75 3.13 -2.28 0.15
CA SER A 75 3.77 -1.75 1.35
C SER A 75 3.94 -0.24 1.17
N LEU A 76 3.48 0.53 2.15
CA LEU A 76 3.59 1.99 2.17
C LEU A 76 4.37 2.40 3.41
N ALA A 77 5.28 3.36 3.28
CA ALA A 77 6.07 3.87 4.40
C ALA A 77 6.32 5.37 4.26
N CYS A 78 6.38 6.07 5.39
CA CYS A 78 6.82 7.46 5.48
C CYS A 78 8.25 7.50 6.05
N LYS A 79 9.19 8.12 5.32
CA LYS A 79 10.61 8.22 5.68
C LYS A 79 11.17 9.63 5.59
#